data_AF-A0A0L8GVK4-F1
#
_entry.id   AF-A0A0L8GVK4-F1
#
_cell.length_a   1.000
_cell.length_b   1.000
_cell.length_c   1.000
_cell.angle_alpha   90.00
_cell.angle_beta   90.00
_cell.angle_gamma   90.00
#
_symmetry.space_group_name_H-M   'P 1'
#
loop_
_entity.id
_entity.type
_entity.pdbx_description
1 polymer ?
#
loop_
_entity_poly.entity_id
_entity_poly.type
_entity_poly.pdbx_seq_one_letter_code
_entity_poly.pdbx_strand_id
1 'polypeptide(L)' 'YMFWGHSKPRIGYVDGNNNGIPLMIGQHQIKEVDEFTYLGSIVSNVGDAECDVACQIGKASAVFQWLKPIWAGRAIST' A
#
# COMPACT_ATOMS: atom_id res chain seq x y z
N TYR A 1 34.13 2.55 -17.29
CA TYR A 1 34.09 1.39 -16.39
C TYR A 1 32.95 1.61 -15.40
N MET A 2 31.87 0.84 -15.46
CA MET A 2 30.75 0.87 -14.51
C MET A 2 30.54 -0.56 -14.02
N PHE A 3 30.80 -0.79 -12.73
CA PHE A 3 30.61 -2.07 -12.05
C PHE A 3 29.13 -2.21 -11.66
N TRP A 4 28.42 -3.15 -12.27
CA TRP A 4 27.05 -3.51 -11.88
C TRP A 4 27.13 -4.71 -10.92
N GLY A 5 26.89 -4.47 -9.63
CA GLY A 5 26.84 -5.54 -8.63
C GLY A 5 25.49 -6.25 -8.65
N HIS A 6 25.49 -7.54 -8.96
CA HIS A 6 24.30 -8.40 -8.83
C HIS A 6 23.96 -8.62 -7.35
N SER A 7 23.11 -7.78 -6.78
CA SER A 7 22.39 -8.13 -5.55
C SER A 7 20.90 -8.25 -5.86
N LYS A 8 20.40 -9.49 -5.81
CA LYS A 8 18.96 -9.76 -5.95
C LYS A 8 18.27 -9.44 -4.62
N PRO A 9 17.23 -8.59 -4.59
CA PRO A 9 16.46 -8.38 -3.37
C PRO A 9 15.72 -9.66 -2.99
N ARG A 10 15.93 -10.15 -1.76
CA ARG A 10 15.07 -11.19 -1.17
C ARG A 10 13.80 -10.52 -0.66
N ILE A 11 12.68 -10.78 -1.33
CA ILE A 11 11.36 -10.38 -0.85
C ILE A 11 10.79 -11.57 -0.07
N GLY A 12 10.59 -11.40 1.24
CA GLY A 12 9.88 -12.36 2.08
C GLY A 12 8.38 -12.08 2.04
N TYR A 13 7.56 -13.14 1.93
CA TYR A 13 6.10 -13.03 2.07
C TYR A 13 5.74 -13.26 3.54
N VAL A 14 4.89 -12.38 4.10
CA VAL A 14 4.37 -12.49 5.47
C VAL A 14 3.08 -13.31 5.43
N ASP A 15 3.04 -14.41 6.19
CA ASP A 15 1.81 -15.10 6.57
C ASP A 15 1.24 -14.39 7.81
N GLY A 16 0.00 -13.93 7.72
CA GLY A 16 -0.61 -12.94 8.61
C GLY A 16 -0.96 -13.40 10.03
N ASN A 17 -0.22 -14.35 10.62
CA ASN A 17 -0.55 -14.88 11.95
C ASN A 17 0.65 -15.19 12.86
N ASN A 18 1.78 -14.51 12.71
CA ASN A 18 2.96 -14.79 13.56
C ASN A 18 3.50 -13.52 14.24
N ASN A 19 2.93 -13.19 15.40
CA ASN A 19 3.33 -12.09 16.30
C ASN A 19 4.72 -12.26 16.95
N GLY A 20 5.63 -13.02 16.33
CA GLY A 20 6.91 -13.40 16.93
C GLY A 20 8.08 -13.59 15.96
N ILE A 21 7.88 -13.45 14.65
CA ILE A 21 8.98 -13.45 13.68
C ILE A 21 9.41 -12.01 13.36
N PRO A 22 10.62 -11.58 13.77
CA PRO A 22 11.09 -10.24 13.48
C PRO A 22 11.27 -10.04 11.97
N LEU A 23 10.68 -8.96 11.43
CA LEU A 23 10.81 -8.59 10.03
C LEU A 23 12.26 -8.12 9.76
N MET A 24 12.97 -8.81 8.86
CA MET A 24 14.38 -8.51 8.54
C MET A 24 14.49 -7.92 7.13
N ILE A 25 15.12 -6.76 6.99
CA ILE A 25 15.53 -6.22 5.68
C ILE A 25 17.06 -6.28 5.58
N GLY A 26 17.55 -7.20 4.74
CA GLY A 26 18.97 -7.55 4.71
C GLY A 26 19.45 -8.14 6.04
N GLN A 27 20.29 -7.39 6.77
CA GLN A 27 20.81 -7.74 8.11
C GLN A 27 20.18 -6.90 9.24
N HIS A 28 19.25 -6.00 8.93
CA HIS A 28 18.64 -5.11 9.92
C HIS A 28 17.25 -5.59 10.33
N GLN A 29 17.03 -5.66 11.65
CA GLN A 29 15.71 -5.92 12.22
C GLN A 29 14.86 -4.66 12.13
N ILE A 30 13.73 -4.74 11.44
CA ILE A 30 12.73 -3.67 11.42
C ILE A 30 11.95 -3.75 12.73
N LYS A 31 11.92 -2.63 13.46
CA LYS A 31 11.03 -2.49 14.61
C LYS A 31 9.63 -2.19 14.09
N GLU A 32 8.66 -2.97 14.56
CA GLU A 32 7.25 -2.61 14.45
C GLU A 32 7.01 -1.34 15.26
N VAL A 33 6.31 -0.37 14.68
CA VAL A 33 5.98 0.90 15.32
C VAL A 33 4.48 1.10 15.16
N ASP A 34 3.79 1.37 16.27
CA ASP A 34 2.33 1.45 16.31
C ASP A 34 1.76 2.66 15.53
N GLU A 35 2.57 3.69 15.33
CA GLU A 35 2.19 4.90 14.60
C GLU A 35 3.43 5.54 13.98
N PHE A 36 3.37 5.87 12.68
CA PHE A 36 4.40 6.68 12.03
C PHE A 36 3.78 7.76 11.15
N THR A 37 4.33 8.97 11.21
CA THR A 37 3.92 10.06 10.33
C THR A 37 4.73 10.02 9.05
N TYR A 38 4.11 9.64 7.94
CA TYR A 38 4.72 9.72 6.62
C TYR A 38 4.09 10.88 5.84
N LEU A 39 4.91 11.88 5.52
CA LEU A 39 4.51 13.05 4.72
C LEU A 39 3.25 13.78 5.23
N GLY A 40 3.08 13.83 6.56
CA GLY A 40 1.94 14.49 7.20
C GLY A 40 0.69 13.61 7.37
N SER A 41 0.72 12.37 6.87
CA SER A 41 -0.30 11.37 7.17
C SER A 41 0.17 10.46 8.28
N ILE A 42 -0.70 10.24 9.26
CA ILE A 42 -0.50 9.27 10.34
C ILE A 42 -0.84 7.89 9.78
N VAL A 43 0.10 6.97 9.83
CA VAL A 43 -0.12 5.56 9.50
C VAL A 43 0.02 4.78 10.78
N SER A 44 -1.09 4.22 11.26
CA SER A 44 -1.15 3.40 12.46
C SER A 44 -1.12 1.91 12.12
N ASN A 45 -0.49 1.10 12.98
CA ASN A 45 -0.53 -0.36 12.92
C ASN A 45 -1.76 -0.94 13.64
N VAL A 46 -2.58 -0.07 14.26
CA VAL A 46 -3.86 -0.47 14.85
C VAL A 46 -4.79 -0.91 13.71
N GLY A 47 -5.66 -1.89 13.97
CA GLY A 47 -6.68 -2.41 13.03
C GLY A 47 -7.68 -1.36 12.48
N ASP A 48 -7.39 -0.08 12.64
CA ASP A 48 -8.01 1.00 11.89
C ASP A 48 -7.44 1.10 10.46
N ALA A 49 -6.27 0.51 10.16
CA ALA A 49 -5.72 0.48 8.81
C ALA A 49 -6.66 -0.24 7.80
N GLU A 50 -7.31 -1.33 8.20
CA GLU A 50 -8.32 -2.00 7.37
C GLU A 50 -9.58 -1.13 7.16
N CYS A 51 -10.00 -0.41 8.20
CA CYS A 51 -11.12 0.53 8.15
C CYS A 51 -10.81 1.72 7.25
N ASP A 52 -9.62 2.30 7.36
CA ASP A 52 -9.13 3.41 6.56
C ASP A 52 -8.97 3.01 5.09
N VAL A 53 -8.40 1.84 4.82
CA VAL A 53 -8.31 1.29 3.45
C VAL A 53 -9.70 1.07 2.87
N ALA A 54 -10.62 0.47 3.62
CA ALA A 54 -12.01 0.28 3.18
C ALA A 54 -12.72 1.61 2.92
N CYS A 55 -12.51 2.62 3.78
CA CYS A 55 -13.03 3.96 3.64
C CYS A 55 -12.50 4.64 2.36
N GLN A 56 -11.20 4.54 2.10
CA GLN A 56 -10.58 5.11 0.91
C GLN A 56 -11.04 4.43 -0.38
N ILE A 57 -11.16 3.10 -0.38
CA ILE A 57 -11.74 2.33 -1.49
C ILE A 57 -13.19 2.76 -1.73
N GLY A 58 -13.99 2.94 -0.67
CA GLY A 58 -15.35 3.42 -0.76
C GLY A 58 -15.46 4.79 -1.43
N LYS A 59 -14.60 5.75 -1.04
CA LYS A 59 -14.51 7.08 -1.65
C LYS A 59 -14.15 7.02 -3.13
N ALA A 60 -13.13 6.24 -3.49
CA ALA A 60 -12.71 6.08 -4.88
C ALA A 60 -13.81 5.41 -5.75
N SER A 61 -14.47 4.39 -5.21
CA SER A 61 -15.60 3.71 -5.87
C SER A 61 -16.77 4.67 -6.14
N ALA A 62 -17.11 5.53 -5.17
CA ALA A 62 -18.14 6.55 -5.35
C ALA A 62 -17.79 7.56 -6.46
N VAL A 63 -16.54 8.04 -6.51
CA VAL A 63 -16.07 8.95 -7.57
C VAL A 63 -16.10 8.25 -8.93
N PHE A 64 -15.66 7.00 -9.01
CA PHE A 64 -15.70 6.23 -10.24
C PHE A 64 -17.12 6.05 -10.76
N GLN A 65 -18.07 5.73 -9.86
CA GLN A 65 -19.49 5.65 -10.20
C GLN A 65 -20.04 6.96 -10.75
N TRP A 66 -19.64 8.08 -10.14
CA TRP A 66 -20.05 9.41 -10.60
C TRP A 66 -19.50 9.76 -11.99
N LEU A 67 -18.30 9.28 -12.34
CA LEU A 67 -17.68 9.50 -13.64
C LEU A 67 -18.21 8.58 -14.76
N LYS A 68 -18.92 7.48 -14.43
CA LYS A 68 -19.50 6.54 -15.42
C LYS A 68 -20.30 7.22 -16.54
N PRO A 69 -21.24 8.16 -16.28
CA PRO A 69 -21.97 8.85 -17.35
C PRO A 69 -21.07 9.72 -18.23
N ILE A 70 -19.98 10.28 -17.70
CA ILE A 70 -19.04 11.10 -18.48
C ILE A 70 -18.28 10.22 -19.49
N TRP A 71 -17.91 9.00 -19.08
CA TRP A 71 -17.26 8.04 -19.97
C TRP A 71 -18.23 7.39 -20.95
N ALA A 72 -19.47 7.13 -20.51
CA ALA A 72 -20.54 6.63 -21.38
C ALA A 72 -21.01 7.68 -22.41
N GLY A 73 -20.81 8.97 -22.10
CA GLY A 73 -21.20 10.09 -22.96
C GLY A 73 -20.27 10.36 -24.13
N ARG A 74 -19.15 9.65 -24.27
CA ARG A 74 -18.31 9.73 -25.47
C ARG A 74 -18.90 8.85 -26.57
N ALA A 75 -19.97 9.33 -27.19
CA ALA A 75 -20.22 8.98 -28.58
C ALA A 75 -18.95 9.41 -29.35
N ILE A 76 -18.12 8.43 -29.70
CA ILE A 76 -17.05 8.64 -30.67
C ILE A 76 -17.82 8.98 -31.95
N SER A 77 -17.90 10.28 -32.26
CA SER A 77 -18.46 10.74 -33.52
C SER A 77 -17.70 10.00 -34.62
N THR A 78 -18.46 9.25 -35.42
CA THR A 78 -18.04 8.35 -36.50
C THR A 78 -17.03 8.98 -37.45
#